data_AF-A0A6N4W8P1-F1
#
_entry.id   AF-A0A6N4W8P1-F1
#
_cell.length_a   1.000
_cell.length_b   1.000
_cell.length_c   1.000
_cell.angle_alpha   90.00
_cell.angle_beta   90.00
_cell.angle_gamma   90.00
#
_symmetry.space_group_name_H-M   'P 1'
#
loop_
_entity.id
_entity.type
_entity.pdbx_description
1 polymer ?
#
loop_
_entity_poly.entity_id
_entity_poly.type
_entity_poly.pdbx_seq_one_letter_code
_entity_poly.pdbx_strand_id
1 'polypeptide(L)'
;MNSESEWDFITAEDYERIASLHEPLAQAVRRLIHATVHAGADTDTIEQARMTIDRVSQALEDTPAQRPRILRHADTGRPVVWANPAVGRHNPIAPSMTVHQDPDGRCWSEFTLGPVYEGPPGMVHGGICALLMDQILGEAATNKLTEAKFTGTITLRYLRGTPLGPLRAQAWVERIDGHKTYARGSLSDAEGTTVEAEGVFIMPAWARGTTG
;
A
#
# COMPACT_ATOMS: atom_id res chain seq x y z
N MET A 1 21.85 22.35 -10.43
CA MET A 1 20.79 22.70 -9.46
C MET A 1 20.62 21.48 -8.58
N ASN A 2 21.29 21.47 -7.42
CA ASN A 2 21.19 20.40 -6.44
C ASN A 2 19.77 20.39 -5.90
N SER A 3 18.94 19.43 -6.31
CA SER A 3 17.73 19.07 -5.60
C SER A 3 17.99 17.72 -4.93
N GLU A 4 18.79 17.72 -3.87
CA GLU A 4 18.49 16.79 -2.79
C GLU A 4 17.05 17.13 -2.40
N SER A 5 16.11 16.26 -2.76
CA SER A 5 14.74 16.39 -2.27
C SER A 5 14.85 16.33 -0.75
N GLU A 6 14.77 17.47 -0.08
CA GLU A 6 14.90 17.59 1.36
C GLU A 6 13.74 16.81 1.97
N TRP A 7 14.01 15.59 2.42
CA TRP A 7 13.04 14.79 3.14
C TRP A 7 12.97 15.38 4.54
N ASP A 8 11.79 15.84 4.94
CA ASP A 8 11.56 16.16 6.34
C ASP A 8 11.57 14.87 7.17
N PHE A 9 12.05 14.96 8.40
CA PHE A 9 12.08 13.82 9.32
C PHE A 9 10.94 13.91 10.33
N ILE A 10 10.41 12.76 10.71
CA ILE A 10 9.46 12.63 11.81
C ILE A 10 10.05 11.76 12.92
N THR A 11 9.89 12.21 14.16
CA THR A 11 10.26 11.44 15.35
C THR A 11 9.33 10.23 15.51
N ALA A 12 9.78 9.18 16.20
CA ALA A 12 8.90 8.05 16.52
C ALA A 12 7.67 8.48 17.33
N GLU A 13 7.84 9.42 18.27
CA GLU A 13 6.75 9.96 19.10
C GLU A 13 5.70 10.69 18.26
N ASP A 14 6.12 11.62 17.38
CA ASP A 14 5.18 12.33 16.51
C ASP A 14 4.50 11.42 15.50
N TYR A 15 5.22 10.43 14.99
CA TYR A 15 4.65 9.43 14.11
C TYR A 15 3.51 8.66 14.80
N GLU A 16 3.75 8.16 16.02
CA GLU A 16 2.75 7.42 16.79
C GLU A 16 1.57 8.31 17.22
N ARG A 17 1.86 9.54 17.64
CA ARG A 17 0.83 10.53 17.98
C ARG A 17 -0.09 10.83 16.79
N ILE A 18 0.46 10.95 15.58
CA ILE A 18 -0.34 11.16 14.38
C ILE A 18 -1.12 9.89 14.00
N ALA A 19 -0.47 8.73 14.05
CA ALA A 19 -1.09 7.45 13.73
C ALA A 19 -2.28 7.15 14.65
N SER A 20 -2.14 7.37 15.96
CA SER A 20 -3.19 7.11 16.95
C SER A 20 -4.47 7.93 16.75
N LEU A 21 -4.41 9.06 16.03
CA LEU A 21 -5.58 9.85 15.66
C LEU A 21 -6.16 9.47 14.28
N HIS A 22 -5.29 9.24 13.30
CA HIS A 22 -5.70 9.05 11.91
C HIS A 22 -6.08 7.60 11.58
N GLU A 23 -5.46 6.62 12.23
CA GLU A 23 -5.77 5.20 12.03
C GLU A 23 -7.20 4.84 12.48
N PRO A 24 -7.70 5.28 13.66
CA PRO A 24 -9.09 5.06 14.04
C PRO A 24 -10.09 5.74 13.09
N LEU A 25 -9.78 6.94 12.59
CA LEU A 25 -10.59 7.61 11.59
C LEU A 25 -10.67 6.78 10.29
N ALA A 26 -9.53 6.32 9.78
CA ALA A 26 -9.49 5.46 8.60
C ALA A 26 -10.23 4.14 8.82
N GLN A 27 -10.18 3.55 10.02
CA GLN A 27 -10.98 2.37 10.40
C GLN A 27 -12.48 2.65 10.40
N ALA A 28 -12.92 3.81 10.88
CA ALA A 28 -14.33 4.21 10.80
C ALA A 28 -14.79 4.34 9.35
N VAL A 29 -13.96 4.92 8.47
CA VAL A 29 -14.26 5.00 7.03
C VAL A 29 -14.24 3.63 6.36
N ARG A 30 -13.31 2.72 6.71
CA ARG A 30 -13.32 1.32 6.22
C ARG A 30 -14.63 0.61 6.54
N ARG A 31 -15.13 0.78 7.77
CA ARG A 31 -16.44 0.25 8.17
C ARG A 31 -17.57 0.84 7.34
N LEU A 32 -17.53 2.15 7.06
CA LEU A 32 -18.51 2.81 6.20
C LEU A 32 -18.47 2.25 4.77
N ILE A 33 -17.28 2.11 4.15
CA ILE A 33 -17.12 1.51 2.82
C ILE A 33 -17.75 0.12 2.79
N HIS A 34 -17.42 -0.73 3.76
CA HIS A 34 -18.01 -2.06 3.87
C HIS A 34 -19.55 -2.00 3.99
N ALA A 35 -20.07 -1.13 4.85
CA ALA A 35 -21.51 -0.96 5.02
C ALA A 35 -22.19 -0.50 3.71
N THR A 36 -21.60 0.44 2.97
CA THR A 36 -22.17 0.96 1.71
C THR A 36 -22.29 -0.11 0.62
N VAL A 37 -21.36 -1.07 0.57
CA VAL A 37 -21.41 -2.18 -0.39
C VAL A 37 -22.52 -3.18 -0.06
N HIS A 38 -22.91 -3.30 1.21
CA HIS A 38 -23.84 -4.32 1.69
C HIS A 38 -25.18 -3.78 2.24
N ALA A 39 -25.41 -2.47 2.21
CA ALA A 39 -26.57 -1.86 2.83
C ALA A 39 -27.87 -2.22 2.10
N GLY A 40 -28.81 -2.84 2.81
CA GLY A 40 -30.22 -2.97 2.41
C GLY A 40 -31.13 -1.94 3.10
N ALA A 41 -30.61 -0.74 3.34
CA ALA A 41 -31.29 0.31 4.11
C ALA A 41 -32.45 0.96 3.32
N ASP A 42 -33.44 1.50 4.02
CA ASP A 42 -34.53 2.28 3.42
C ASP A 42 -34.10 3.70 3.01
N THR A 43 -34.95 4.38 2.24
CA THR A 43 -34.69 5.73 1.71
C THR A 43 -34.34 6.73 2.81
N ASP A 44 -35.08 6.73 3.92
CA ASP A 44 -34.87 7.68 5.01
C ASP A 44 -33.51 7.46 5.67
N THR A 45 -33.12 6.21 5.92
CA THR A 45 -31.80 5.85 6.45
C THR A 45 -30.68 6.26 5.51
N ILE A 46 -30.84 6.04 4.20
CA ILE A 46 -29.84 6.42 3.18
C ILE A 46 -29.64 7.94 3.16
N GLU A 47 -30.72 8.71 3.16
CA GLU A 47 -30.63 10.17 3.10
C GLU A 47 -30.02 10.78 4.37
N GLN A 48 -30.38 10.26 5.55
CA GLN A 48 -29.76 10.68 6.82
C GLN A 48 -28.26 10.33 6.88
N ALA A 49 -27.88 9.14 6.39
CA ALA A 49 -26.48 8.75 6.29
C ALA A 49 -25.71 9.68 5.36
N ARG A 50 -26.26 9.98 4.17
CA ARG A 50 -25.66 10.90 3.18
C ARG A 50 -25.42 12.28 3.78
N MET A 51 -26.43 12.90 4.40
CA MET A 51 -26.28 14.22 5.05
C MET A 51 -25.22 14.21 6.16
N THR A 52 -25.14 13.12 6.94
CA THR A 52 -24.14 12.99 8.00
C THR A 52 -22.73 12.87 7.42
N ILE A 53 -22.56 12.09 6.36
CA ILE A 53 -21.27 11.92 5.66
C ILE A 53 -20.82 13.25 5.05
N ASP A 54 -21.71 14.00 4.39
CA ASP A 54 -21.40 15.30 3.81
C ASP A 54 -20.89 16.27 4.88
N ARG A 55 -21.59 16.36 6.02
CA ARG A 55 -21.20 17.23 7.14
C ARG A 55 -19.83 16.87 7.71
N VAL A 56 -19.54 15.58 7.89
CA VAL A 56 -18.25 15.11 8.40
C VAL A 56 -17.13 15.39 7.39
N SER A 57 -17.40 15.16 6.09
CA SER A 57 -16.43 15.41 5.03
C SER A 57 -16.07 16.89 4.95
N GLN A 58 -17.06 17.78 4.96
CA GLN A 58 -16.83 19.23 4.98
C GLN A 58 -15.95 19.65 6.17
N ALA A 59 -16.24 19.15 7.37
CA ALA A 59 -15.46 19.49 8.56
C ALA A 59 -13.99 19.04 8.47
N LEU A 60 -13.71 17.91 7.80
CA LEU A 60 -12.34 17.44 7.56
C LEU A 60 -11.62 18.27 6.47
N GLU A 61 -12.35 18.72 5.45
CA GLU A 61 -11.83 19.52 4.33
C GLU A 61 -11.54 20.97 4.72
N ASP A 62 -12.32 21.56 5.63
CA ASP A 62 -12.16 22.94 6.10
C ASP A 62 -10.83 23.20 6.83
N THR A 63 -10.14 22.14 7.27
CA THR A 63 -8.84 22.22 7.93
C THR A 63 -7.73 21.67 7.03
N PRO A 64 -6.95 22.53 6.34
CA PRO A 64 -5.86 22.07 5.49
C PRO A 64 -4.82 21.30 6.29
N ALA A 65 -4.38 20.16 5.76
CA ALA A 65 -3.25 19.44 6.33
C ALA A 65 -1.97 20.28 6.18
N GLN A 66 -1.44 20.82 7.28
CA GLN A 66 -0.14 21.50 7.32
C GLN A 66 1.04 20.51 7.33
N ARG A 67 0.87 19.32 6.74
CA ARG A 67 1.86 18.23 6.84
C ARG A 67 2.74 18.19 5.60
N PRO A 68 4.06 18.04 5.74
CA PRO A 68 4.93 17.71 4.62
C PRO A 68 4.42 16.45 3.94
N ARG A 69 4.36 16.48 2.60
CA ARG A 69 3.88 15.33 1.80
C ARG A 69 4.87 14.15 1.78
N ILE A 70 6.11 14.41 2.19
CA ILE A 70 7.27 13.57 1.98
C ILE A 70 8.05 13.57 3.30
N LEU A 71 7.87 12.51 4.10
CA LEU A 71 8.51 12.36 5.42
C LEU A 71 9.30 11.05 5.50
N ARG A 72 10.37 11.03 6.30
CA ARG A 72 11.09 9.81 6.71
C ARG A 72 11.08 9.66 8.21
N HIS A 73 11.00 8.42 8.70
CA HIS A 73 11.28 8.13 10.09
C HIS A 73 12.73 8.52 10.42
N ALA A 74 12.93 9.32 11.46
CA ALA A 74 14.26 9.74 11.91
C ALA A 74 15.16 8.55 12.24
N ASP A 75 14.63 7.51 12.89
CA ASP A 75 15.43 6.38 13.38
C ASP A 75 15.76 5.34 12.30
N THR A 76 14.84 5.12 11.35
CA THR A 76 14.96 4.03 10.37
C THR A 76 15.28 4.52 8.96
N GLY A 77 15.17 5.83 8.69
CA GLY A 77 15.29 6.41 7.36
C GLY A 77 14.19 5.99 6.38
N ARG A 78 13.23 5.16 6.80
CA ARG A 78 12.14 4.67 5.93
C ARG A 78 11.16 5.78 5.62
N PRO A 79 10.61 5.82 4.39
CA PRO A 79 9.58 6.78 4.05
C PRO A 79 8.28 6.50 4.82
N VAL A 80 7.59 7.58 5.17
CA VAL A 80 6.25 7.52 5.77
C VAL A 80 5.23 7.32 4.66
N VAL A 81 4.51 6.20 4.71
CA VAL A 81 3.58 5.75 3.67
C VAL A 81 2.12 5.79 4.09
N TRP A 82 1.74 6.70 5.00
CA TRP A 82 0.40 6.78 5.59
C TRP A 82 -0.77 6.70 4.61
N ALA A 83 -0.65 7.37 3.47
CA ALA A 83 -1.69 7.45 2.44
C ALA A 83 -1.52 6.44 1.29
N ASN A 84 -0.48 5.58 1.34
CA ASN A 84 -0.23 4.61 0.29
C ASN A 84 -1.44 3.66 0.11
N PRO A 85 -1.86 3.36 -1.12
CA PRO A 85 -3.08 2.58 -1.39
C PRO A 85 -2.96 1.08 -1.11
N ALA A 86 -1.78 0.57 -0.75
CA ALA A 86 -1.54 -0.85 -0.46
C ALA A 86 -1.10 -1.11 0.99
N VAL A 87 -0.34 -0.20 1.61
CA VAL A 87 0.20 -0.36 2.99
C VAL A 87 -0.17 0.80 3.93
N GLY A 88 -0.86 1.82 3.41
CA GLY A 88 -1.12 3.06 4.15
C GLY A 88 -2.22 2.92 5.19
N ARG A 89 -1.85 2.99 6.47
CA ARG A 89 -2.80 2.86 7.59
C ARG A 89 -3.87 3.94 7.61
N HIS A 90 -3.56 5.14 7.11
CA HIS A 90 -4.52 6.26 7.03
C HIS A 90 -5.35 6.21 5.75
N ASN A 91 -5.03 5.33 4.80
CA ASN A 91 -5.78 5.18 3.58
C ASN A 91 -6.87 4.11 3.77
N PRO A 92 -8.17 4.48 3.81
CA PRO A 92 -9.25 3.54 4.04
C PRO A 92 -9.51 2.59 2.86
N ILE A 93 -8.96 2.85 1.66
CA ILE A 93 -9.01 1.88 0.56
C ILE A 93 -7.85 0.88 0.60
N ALA A 94 -6.85 1.10 1.45
CA ALA A 94 -5.70 0.22 1.50
C ALA A 94 -6.06 -1.11 2.20
N PRO A 95 -5.75 -2.25 1.57
CA PRO A 95 -5.60 -3.51 2.29
C PRO A 95 -4.60 -3.30 3.43
N SER A 96 -4.87 -3.82 4.63
CA SER A 96 -3.97 -3.64 5.78
C SER A 96 -2.70 -4.50 5.66
N MET A 97 -1.98 -4.42 4.53
CA MET A 97 -0.77 -5.17 4.26
C MET A 97 0.37 -4.63 5.14
N THR A 98 0.88 -5.48 6.03
CA THR A 98 2.07 -5.17 6.83
C THR A 98 3.25 -5.97 6.29
N VAL A 99 4.25 -5.29 5.75
CA VAL A 99 5.37 -5.94 5.06
C VAL A 99 6.50 -6.27 6.03
N HIS A 100 6.84 -7.55 6.08
CA HIS A 100 7.98 -8.10 6.78
C HIS A 100 9.11 -8.35 5.78
N GLN A 101 10.35 -8.43 6.27
CA GLN A 101 11.48 -8.85 5.46
C GLN A 101 12.39 -9.72 6.29
N ASP A 102 12.78 -10.84 5.71
CA ASP A 102 13.67 -11.80 6.33
C ASP A 102 15.14 -11.36 6.12
N PRO A 103 16.10 -11.93 6.87
CA PRO A 103 17.52 -11.54 6.77
C PRO A 103 18.13 -11.72 5.37
N ASP A 104 17.54 -12.57 4.53
CA ASP A 104 17.95 -12.80 3.14
C ASP A 104 17.40 -11.74 2.15
N GLY A 105 16.64 -10.76 2.65
CA GLY A 105 16.05 -9.68 1.86
C GLY A 105 14.71 -10.02 1.23
N ARG A 106 14.16 -11.23 1.45
CA ARG A 106 12.81 -11.60 1.01
C ARG A 106 11.77 -10.80 1.78
N CYS A 107 10.84 -10.17 1.06
CA CYS A 107 9.69 -9.48 1.65
C CYS A 107 8.44 -10.38 1.62
N TRP A 108 7.62 -10.31 2.66
CA TRP A 108 6.35 -11.04 2.72
C TRP A 108 5.30 -10.29 3.55
N SER A 109 4.03 -10.61 3.31
CA SER A 109 2.90 -10.11 4.10
C SER A 109 1.75 -11.10 4.07
N GLU A 110 0.99 -11.15 5.17
CA GLU A 110 -0.24 -11.92 5.31
C GLU A 110 -1.38 -10.96 5.66
N PHE A 111 -2.50 -11.10 4.97
CA PHE A 111 -3.65 -10.19 5.10
C PHE A 111 -4.93 -10.88 4.63
N THR A 112 -6.08 -10.28 4.95
CA THR A 112 -7.40 -10.76 4.53
C THR A 112 -8.08 -9.73 3.66
N LEU A 113 -8.56 -10.14 2.47
CA LEU A 113 -9.34 -9.28 1.58
C LEU A 113 -10.83 -9.64 1.68
N GLY A 114 -11.64 -8.63 1.97
CA GLY A 114 -13.10 -8.74 1.99
C GLY A 114 -13.77 -8.27 0.68
N PRO A 115 -15.11 -8.27 0.64
CA PRO A 115 -15.91 -7.97 -0.57
C PRO A 115 -15.67 -6.59 -1.20
N VAL A 116 -15.14 -5.63 -0.45
CA VAL A 116 -14.79 -4.29 -0.98
C VAL A 116 -13.71 -4.34 -2.06
N TYR A 117 -12.98 -5.46 -2.17
CA TYR A 117 -11.94 -5.70 -3.18
C TYR A 117 -12.36 -6.70 -4.26
N GLU A 118 -13.63 -7.08 -4.27
CA GLU A 118 -14.19 -8.08 -5.17
C GLU A 118 -14.24 -7.56 -6.61
N GLY A 119 -13.93 -8.44 -7.56
CA GLY A 119 -14.15 -8.20 -8.98
C GLY A 119 -15.19 -9.18 -9.50
N PRO A 120 -14.78 -10.39 -9.96
CA PRO A 120 -15.72 -11.49 -10.16
C PRO A 120 -16.31 -11.98 -8.82
N PRO A 121 -17.52 -12.59 -8.83
CA PRO A 121 -18.13 -13.14 -7.63
C PRO A 121 -17.21 -14.08 -6.84
N GLY A 122 -16.98 -13.78 -5.56
CA GLY A 122 -16.12 -14.51 -4.63
C GLY A 122 -14.62 -14.34 -4.86
N MET A 123 -14.20 -13.51 -5.83
CA MET A 123 -12.81 -13.38 -6.27
C MET A 123 -12.31 -11.94 -6.13
N VAL A 124 -11.06 -11.79 -5.74
CA VAL A 124 -10.37 -10.50 -5.72
C VAL A 124 -10.27 -9.96 -7.14
N HIS A 125 -10.55 -8.67 -7.31
CA HIS A 125 -10.38 -8.00 -8.59
C HIS A 125 -8.92 -8.08 -9.05
N GLY A 126 -8.66 -8.45 -10.31
CA GLY A 126 -7.29 -8.64 -10.81
C GLY A 126 -6.40 -7.39 -10.65
N GLY A 127 -6.98 -6.20 -10.77
CA GLY A 127 -6.29 -4.92 -10.50
C GLY A 127 -5.85 -4.73 -9.04
N ILE A 128 -6.57 -5.29 -8.06
CA ILE A 128 -6.15 -5.29 -6.66
C ILE A 128 -4.98 -6.24 -6.45
N CYS A 129 -5.00 -7.42 -7.08
CA CYS A 129 -3.82 -8.30 -7.09
C CYS A 129 -2.61 -7.59 -7.69
N ALA A 130 -2.80 -6.84 -8.79
CA ALA A 130 -1.72 -6.08 -9.41
C ALA A 130 -1.14 -5.00 -8.49
N LEU A 131 -2.00 -4.24 -7.80
CA LEU A 131 -1.61 -3.26 -6.80
C LEU A 131 -0.77 -3.89 -5.67
N LEU A 132 -1.22 -5.02 -5.12
CA LEU A 132 -0.53 -5.73 -4.04
C LEU A 132 0.83 -6.25 -4.49
N MET A 133 0.90 -6.81 -5.71
CA MET A 133 2.15 -7.30 -6.29
C MET A 133 3.14 -6.16 -6.58
N ASP A 134 2.69 -5.03 -7.13
CA ASP A 134 3.54 -3.85 -7.33
C ASP A 134 4.15 -3.37 -6.01
N GLN A 135 3.33 -3.22 -4.97
CA GLN A 135 3.81 -2.79 -3.66
C GLN A 135 4.86 -3.76 -3.10
N ILE A 136 4.60 -5.06 -3.05
CA ILE A 136 5.54 -6.00 -2.41
C ILE A 136 6.82 -6.24 -3.23
N LEU A 137 6.72 -6.21 -4.55
CA LEU A 137 7.90 -6.24 -5.43
C LEU A 137 8.74 -4.96 -5.22
N GLY A 138 8.09 -3.81 -5.08
CA GLY A 138 8.74 -2.53 -4.78
C GLY A 138 9.48 -2.57 -3.45
N GLU A 139 8.85 -3.08 -2.39
CA GLU A 139 9.47 -3.25 -1.06
C GLU A 139 10.74 -4.11 -1.13
N ALA A 140 10.70 -5.23 -1.86
CA ALA A 140 11.87 -6.09 -2.07
C ALA A 140 12.95 -5.39 -2.90
N ALA A 141 12.57 -4.73 -4.00
CA ALA A 141 13.52 -4.12 -4.92
C ALA A 141 14.25 -2.90 -4.34
N THR A 142 13.61 -2.18 -3.41
CA THR A 142 14.09 -0.91 -2.83
C THR A 142 14.65 -1.05 -1.41
N ASN A 143 14.80 -2.27 -0.91
CA ASN A 143 15.15 -2.54 0.48
C ASN A 143 14.24 -1.77 1.47
N LYS A 144 12.93 -2.09 1.44
CA LYS A 144 11.87 -1.41 2.20
C LYS A 144 11.76 0.09 1.91
N LEU A 145 11.71 0.45 0.63
CA LEU A 145 11.49 1.82 0.13
C LEU A 145 12.59 2.82 0.53
N THR A 146 13.76 2.33 0.95
CA THR A 146 14.88 3.20 1.35
C THR A 146 15.71 3.64 0.15
N GLU A 147 15.72 2.85 -0.92
CA GLU A 147 16.42 3.16 -2.17
C GLU A 147 15.48 3.74 -3.23
N ALA A 148 15.95 4.75 -3.96
CA ALA A 148 15.20 5.34 -5.06
C ALA A 148 15.21 4.41 -6.28
N LYS A 149 14.25 3.50 -6.35
CA LYS A 149 13.96 2.70 -7.55
C LYS A 149 12.48 2.78 -7.87
N PHE A 150 12.18 3.02 -9.13
CA PHE A 150 10.80 3.20 -9.62
C PHE A 150 10.39 2.00 -10.46
N THR A 151 9.13 1.61 -10.37
CA THR A 151 8.57 0.56 -11.23
C THR A 151 8.72 0.97 -12.69
N GLY A 152 9.54 0.24 -13.44
CA GLY A 152 9.66 0.40 -14.89
C GLY A 152 8.68 -0.49 -15.64
N THR A 153 8.58 -1.76 -15.22
CA THR A 153 7.65 -2.73 -15.82
C THR A 153 7.28 -3.78 -14.78
N ILE A 154 6.02 -4.20 -14.77
CA ILE A 154 5.56 -5.39 -14.05
C ILE A 154 4.80 -6.27 -15.02
N THR A 155 5.11 -7.57 -14.97
CA THR A 155 4.37 -8.62 -15.68
C THR A 155 3.71 -9.51 -14.65
N LEU A 156 2.40 -9.74 -14.78
CA LEU A 156 1.64 -10.63 -13.93
C LEU A 156 1.10 -11.81 -14.72
N ARG A 157 1.12 -13.00 -14.11
CA ARG A 157 0.46 -14.20 -14.61
C ARG A 157 -0.57 -14.67 -13.59
N TYR A 158 -1.84 -14.55 -13.94
CA TYR A 158 -2.95 -15.07 -13.14
C TYR A 158 -3.11 -16.56 -13.45
N LEU A 159 -2.63 -17.41 -12.55
CA LEU A 159 -2.64 -18.87 -12.71
C LEU A 159 -4.05 -19.45 -12.49
N ARG A 160 -4.77 -18.87 -11.53
CA ARG A 160 -6.17 -19.17 -11.19
C ARG A 160 -6.81 -17.95 -10.53
N GLY A 161 -8.13 -17.99 -10.32
CA GLY A 161 -8.82 -16.95 -9.55
C GLY A 161 -8.26 -16.84 -8.14
N THR A 162 -8.03 -15.61 -7.67
CA THR A 162 -7.66 -15.33 -6.29
C THR A 162 -8.92 -15.19 -5.45
N PRO A 163 -9.23 -16.11 -4.52
CA PRO A 163 -10.44 -16.01 -3.71
C PRO A 163 -10.36 -14.83 -2.73
N LEU A 164 -11.52 -14.28 -2.36
CA LEU A 164 -11.61 -13.44 -1.16
C LEU A 164 -11.22 -14.25 0.08
N GLY A 165 -10.73 -13.58 1.13
CA GLY A 165 -10.28 -14.21 2.36
C GLY A 165 -8.78 -14.03 2.63
N PRO A 166 -8.18 -14.93 3.45
CA PRO A 166 -6.77 -14.88 3.82
C PRO A 166 -5.85 -15.14 2.63
N LEU A 167 -4.85 -14.28 2.46
CA LEU A 167 -3.85 -14.33 1.39
C LEU A 167 -2.45 -14.06 1.95
N ARG A 168 -1.45 -14.57 1.23
CA ARG A 168 -0.03 -14.30 1.46
C ARG A 168 0.61 -13.75 0.20
N ALA A 169 1.25 -12.60 0.31
CA ALA A 169 2.10 -12.04 -0.73
C ALA A 169 3.57 -12.21 -0.33
N GLN A 170 4.45 -12.47 -1.31
CA GLN A 170 5.89 -12.46 -1.09
C GLN A 170 6.65 -12.00 -2.34
N ALA A 171 7.85 -11.45 -2.14
CA ALA A 171 8.75 -11.04 -3.20
C ALA A 171 10.22 -11.09 -2.77
N TRP A 172 11.12 -11.22 -3.75
CA TRP A 172 12.57 -11.19 -3.56
C TRP A 172 13.26 -10.63 -4.80
N VAL A 173 14.47 -10.11 -4.62
CA VAL A 173 15.33 -9.70 -5.74
C VAL A 173 15.89 -10.96 -6.40
N GLU A 174 15.64 -11.12 -7.70
CA GLU A 174 16.23 -12.21 -8.50
C GLU A 174 17.64 -11.84 -8.95
N ARG A 175 17.83 -10.61 -9.44
CA ARG A 175 19.13 -10.12 -9.91
C ARG A 175 19.17 -8.61 -10.00
N ILE A 176 20.37 -8.05 -10.03
CA ILE A 176 20.65 -6.64 -10.28
C ILE A 176 21.58 -6.54 -11.48
N ASP A 177 21.27 -5.64 -12.41
CA ASP A 177 22.04 -5.41 -13.63
C ASP A 177 22.10 -3.89 -13.90
N GLY A 178 23.25 -3.30 -13.58
CA GLY A 178 23.46 -1.86 -13.60
C GLY A 178 22.41 -1.13 -12.75
N HIS A 179 21.62 -0.27 -13.40
CA HIS A 179 20.58 0.54 -12.76
C HIS A 179 19.21 -0.13 -12.73
N LYS A 180 19.14 -1.43 -13.02
CA LYS A 180 17.90 -2.22 -13.02
C LYS A 180 17.96 -3.29 -11.94
N THR A 181 16.92 -3.35 -11.12
CA THR A 181 16.67 -4.42 -10.15
C THR A 181 15.50 -5.25 -10.65
N TYR A 182 15.72 -6.56 -10.79
CA TYR A 182 14.71 -7.52 -11.21
C TYR A 182 14.23 -8.26 -9.98
N ALA A 183 12.93 -8.21 -9.72
CA ALA A 183 12.30 -8.84 -8.58
C ALA A 183 11.24 -9.84 -9.05
N ARG A 184 11.04 -10.89 -8.28
CA ARG A 184 9.97 -11.88 -8.48
C ARG A 184 9.12 -11.98 -7.23
N GLY A 185 7.87 -12.36 -7.40
CA GLY A 185 6.96 -12.55 -6.29
C GLY A 185 5.73 -13.37 -6.64
N SER A 186 4.95 -13.67 -5.63
CA SER A 186 3.71 -14.44 -5.75
C SER A 186 2.65 -13.97 -4.75
N LEU A 187 1.38 -14.04 -5.17
CA LEU A 187 0.21 -13.97 -4.30
C LEU A 187 -0.42 -15.36 -4.21
N SER A 188 -0.66 -15.82 -2.98
CA SER A 188 -1.14 -17.18 -2.69
C SER A 188 -2.28 -17.16 -1.69
N ASP A 189 -3.17 -18.15 -1.78
CA ASP A 189 -4.10 -18.53 -0.71
C ASP A 189 -3.61 -19.83 -0.04
N ALA A 190 -4.49 -20.52 0.70
CA ALA A 190 -4.17 -21.79 1.36
C ALA A 190 -3.89 -22.98 0.40
N GLU A 191 -4.39 -22.93 -0.83
CA GLU A 191 -4.19 -23.96 -1.87
C GLU A 191 -2.93 -23.71 -2.71
N GLY A 192 -2.33 -22.53 -2.61
CA GLY A 192 -1.07 -22.18 -3.26
C GLY A 192 -1.14 -20.91 -4.09
N THR A 193 -0.22 -20.75 -5.06
CA THR A 193 -0.11 -19.52 -5.84
C THR A 193 -1.31 -19.30 -6.76
N THR A 194 -1.81 -18.08 -6.76
CA THR A 194 -2.89 -17.59 -7.64
C THR A 194 -2.35 -16.63 -8.69
N VAL A 195 -1.36 -15.81 -8.32
CA VAL A 195 -0.70 -14.85 -9.21
C VAL A 195 0.81 -14.94 -9.03
N GLU A 196 1.54 -15.03 -10.14
CA GLU A 196 2.99 -14.78 -10.19
C GLU A 196 3.25 -13.39 -10.75
N ALA A 197 4.32 -12.74 -10.29
CA ALA A 197 4.73 -11.46 -10.84
C ALA A 197 6.26 -11.36 -10.99
N GLU A 198 6.67 -10.69 -12.05
CA GLU A 198 8.05 -10.26 -12.31
C GLU A 198 8.06 -8.74 -12.48
N GLY A 199 8.98 -8.05 -11.81
CA GLY A 199 9.11 -6.60 -11.84
C GLY A 199 10.51 -6.14 -12.20
N VAL A 200 10.60 -5.07 -12.98
CA VAL A 200 11.84 -4.36 -13.28
C VAL A 200 11.74 -2.98 -12.64
N PHE A 201 12.63 -2.71 -11.70
CA PHE A 201 12.72 -1.44 -10.97
C PHE A 201 13.97 -0.69 -11.39
N ILE A 202 13.82 0.59 -11.71
CA ILE A 202 14.86 1.40 -12.32
C ILE A 202 15.30 2.48 -11.34
N MET A 203 16.61 2.52 -11.06
CA MET A 203 17.22 3.66 -10.39
C MET A 203 17.21 4.87 -11.34
N PRO A 204 16.57 5.99 -10.99
CA PRO A 204 16.45 7.15 -11.87
C PRO A 204 17.79 7.85 -12.01
N ALA A 205 17.99 8.59 -13.11
CA ALA A 205 19.29 9.20 -13.42
C ALA A 205 19.89 10.05 -12.29
N TRP A 206 19.05 10.80 -11.58
CA TRP A 206 19.46 11.65 -10.46
C TRP A 206 20.00 10.88 -9.25
N ALA A 207 19.66 9.60 -9.10
CA ALA A 207 20.10 8.75 -7.98
C ALA A 207 21.35 7.91 -8.31
N ARG A 208 21.86 7.96 -9.56
CA ARG A 208 22.94 7.08 -10.03
C ARG A 208 24.35 7.56 -9.65
N GLY A 209 24.46 8.71 -8.98
CA GLY A 209 25.74 9.38 -8.70
C GLY A 209 25.97 9.74 -7.23
N THR A 210 25.14 9.28 -6.30
CA THR A 210 25.29 9.53 -4.85
C THR A 210 26.22 8.54 -4.13
N THR A 211 26.89 7.64 -4.85
CA THR A 211 28.04 6.90 -4.33
C THR A 211 29.29 7.77 -4.46
N GLY A 212 29.45 8.70 -3.51
CA GLY A 212 30.71 9.38 -3.20
C GLY A 212 31.20 8.92 -1.84
#